data_AF-A0A847I4S7-F1
#
_entry.id   AF-A0A847I4S7-F1
#
_cell.length_a   1.000
_cell.length_b   1.000
_cell.length_c   1.000
_cell.angle_alpha   90.00
_cell.angle_beta   90.00
_cell.angle_gamma   90.00
#
_symmetry.space_group_name_H-M   'P 1'
#
loop_
_entity.id
_entity.type
_entity.pdbx_description
1 polymer ?
#
loop_
_entity_poly.entity_id
_entity_poly.type
_entity_poly.pdbx_seq_one_letter_code
_entity_poly.pdbx_strand_id
1 'polypeptide(L)'
;MSSRPDLESPERGEQRDGEGAIRSTAFGTLLAGAVCLYFGFVWAADAPLSASPEAEQMWYLVDRVFRWWFRVVGVGFLAAAGLSALGKRTGALLSTAAEAGFSLLMFALLVDGVAESVAMGGFDATVILFAILLLVGLSATRHSWRIFKATGTGGEVRAD
;
A
#
# COMPACT_ATOMS: atom_id res chain seq x y z
N MET A 1 6.24 -32.75 -47.17
CA MET A 1 6.84 -32.19 -45.95
C MET A 1 5.82 -31.22 -45.37
N SER A 2 5.11 -31.62 -44.32
CA SER A 2 4.11 -30.79 -43.63
C SER A 2 4.72 -30.36 -42.30
N SER A 3 5.04 -29.07 -42.18
CA SER A 3 5.51 -28.47 -40.94
C SER A 3 4.33 -28.39 -39.99
N ARG A 4 4.33 -29.22 -38.94
CA ARG A 4 3.41 -29.03 -37.82
C ARG A 4 3.74 -27.68 -37.16
N PRO A 5 2.75 -26.83 -36.86
CA PRO A 5 2.98 -25.66 -36.03
C PRO A 5 3.36 -26.15 -34.62
N ASP A 6 4.47 -25.65 -34.11
CA ASP A 6 4.88 -25.81 -32.72
C ASP A 6 3.75 -25.25 -31.83
N LEU A 7 2.98 -26.15 -31.22
CA LEU A 7 2.09 -25.81 -30.13
C LEU A 7 2.98 -25.37 -28.97
N GLU A 8 3.17 -24.07 -28.79
CA GLU A 8 3.69 -23.52 -27.56
C GLU A 8 2.86 -24.09 -26.41
N SER A 9 3.49 -24.91 -25.57
CA SER A 9 2.85 -25.55 -24.43
C SER A 9 2.24 -24.46 -23.53
N PRO A 10 0.94 -24.53 -23.19
CA PRO A 10 0.27 -23.51 -22.36
C PRO A 10 0.98 -23.27 -21.02
N GLU A 11 1.75 -24.23 -20.52
CA GLU A 11 2.59 -24.12 -19.32
C GLU A 11 3.65 -23.00 -19.39
N ARG A 12 4.19 -22.71 -20.59
CA ARG A 12 5.17 -21.60 -20.76
C ARG A 12 4.52 -20.22 -20.73
N GLY A 13 3.25 -20.13 -21.11
CA GLY A 13 2.46 -18.90 -21.00
C GLY A 13 2.09 -18.62 -19.55
N GLU A 14 1.58 -19.63 -18.83
CA GLU A 14 1.20 -19.51 -17.42
C GLU A 14 2.38 -19.23 -16.49
N GLN A 15 3.58 -19.80 -16.76
CA GLN A 15 4.78 -19.46 -16.00
C GLN A 15 5.27 -18.02 -16.24
N ARG A 16 5.23 -17.53 -17.49
CA ARG A 16 5.59 -16.13 -17.81
C ARG A 16 4.63 -15.13 -17.18
N ASP A 17 3.34 -15.45 -17.15
CA ASP A 17 2.30 -14.60 -16.54
C ASP A 17 2.41 -14.60 -15.01
N GLY A 18 2.73 -15.75 -14.40
CA GLY A 18 2.98 -15.87 -12.96
C GLY A 18 4.21 -15.09 -12.51
N GLU A 19 5.31 -15.16 -13.25
CA GLU A 19 6.54 -14.44 -12.90
C GLU A 19 6.40 -12.92 -13.11
N GLY A 20 5.66 -12.49 -14.15
CA GLY A 20 5.30 -11.09 -14.38
C GLY A 20 4.40 -10.51 -13.27
N ALA A 21 3.43 -11.28 -12.78
CA ALA A 21 2.56 -10.90 -11.67
C ALA A 21 3.34 -10.73 -10.35
N ILE A 22 4.32 -11.60 -10.07
CA ILE A 22 5.16 -11.50 -8.87
C ILE A 22 6.06 -10.25 -8.93
N ARG A 23 6.73 -10.01 -10.06
CA ARG A 23 7.63 -8.85 -10.23
C ARG A 23 6.89 -7.52 -10.16
N SER A 24 5.72 -7.43 -10.81
CA SER A 24 4.88 -6.23 -10.76
C SER A 24 4.33 -5.96 -9.35
N THR A 25 3.96 -7.01 -8.61
CA THR A 25 3.56 -6.89 -7.20
C THR A 25 4.71 -6.38 -6.33
N ALA A 26 5.91 -6.97 -6.45
CA ALA A 26 7.08 -6.55 -5.70
C ALA A 26 7.47 -5.09 -5.99
N PHE A 27 7.41 -4.67 -7.27
CA PHE A 27 7.64 -3.28 -7.65
C PHE A 27 6.57 -2.33 -7.09
N GLY A 28 5.29 -2.72 -7.14
CA GLY A 28 4.20 -1.96 -6.54
C GLY A 28 4.37 -1.77 -5.04
N THR A 29 4.75 -2.83 -4.31
CA THR A 29 5.08 -2.78 -2.88
C THR A 29 6.26 -1.85 -2.60
N LEU A 30 7.33 -1.89 -3.41
CA LEU A 30 8.47 -0.98 -3.28
C LEU A 30 8.07 0.49 -3.49
N LEU A 31 7.31 0.75 -4.55
CA LEU A 31 6.84 2.10 -4.87
C LEU A 31 5.92 2.64 -3.77
N ALA A 32 4.98 1.83 -3.27
CA ALA A 32 4.12 2.20 -2.15
C ALA A 32 4.94 2.53 -0.89
N GLY A 33 5.97 1.73 -0.59
CA GLY A 33 6.90 1.99 0.50
C GLY A 33 7.65 3.32 0.34
N ALA A 34 8.20 3.58 -0.85
CA ALA A 34 8.91 4.82 -1.16
C ALA A 34 8.01 6.05 -1.04
N VAL A 35 6.77 5.98 -1.55
CA VAL A 35 5.78 7.05 -1.45
C VAL A 35 5.41 7.31 0.01
N CYS A 36 5.17 6.26 0.80
CA CYS A 36 4.89 6.40 2.23
C CYS A 36 6.05 7.06 2.98
N LEU A 37 7.30 6.67 2.68
CA LEU A 37 8.47 7.29 3.29
C LEU A 37 8.63 8.75 2.87
N TYR A 38 8.41 9.07 1.59
CA TYR A 38 8.42 10.45 1.11
C TYR A 38 7.46 11.31 1.92
N PHE A 39 6.20 10.89 2.06
CA PHE A 39 5.23 11.62 2.88
C PHE A 39 5.62 11.63 4.36
N GLY A 40 6.15 10.54 4.89
CA GLY A 40 6.60 10.47 6.28
C GLY A 40 7.75 11.43 6.63
N PHE A 41 8.61 11.78 5.67
CA PHE A 41 9.74 12.69 5.91
C PHE A 41 9.52 14.12 5.39
N VAL A 42 8.85 14.27 4.25
CA VAL A 42 8.77 15.53 3.51
C VAL A 42 7.44 16.25 3.70
N TRP A 43 6.34 15.52 3.91
CA TRP A 43 5.04 16.17 4.11
C TRP A 43 5.08 17.04 5.35
N ALA A 44 4.63 18.28 5.21
CA ALA A 44 4.31 19.15 6.32
C ALA A 44 2.91 19.72 6.10
N ALA A 45 1.94 19.27 6.91
CA ALA A 45 0.64 19.90 6.96
C ALA A 45 0.73 21.12 7.87
N ASP A 46 0.44 22.29 7.33
CA ASP A 46 0.18 23.46 8.15
C ASP A 46 -1.09 23.24 8.99
N ALA A 47 -1.18 23.91 10.13
CA ALA A 47 -2.42 23.89 10.91
C ALA A 47 -3.55 24.53 10.11
N PRO A 48 -4.81 24.05 10.25
CA PRO A 48 -5.95 24.69 9.64
C PRO A 48 -5.99 26.16 10.05
N LEU A 49 -6.29 27.06 9.11
CA LEU A 49 -6.38 28.51 9.38
C LEU A 49 -7.43 28.85 10.45
N SER A 50 -8.36 27.94 10.72
CA SER A 50 -9.41 28.03 11.74
C SER A 50 -8.97 27.57 13.14
N ALA A 51 -7.76 27.02 13.29
CA ALA A 51 -7.29 26.49 14.57
C ALA A 51 -7.03 27.60 15.58
N SER A 52 -7.54 27.44 16.80
CA SER A 52 -7.12 28.24 17.95
C SER A 52 -5.68 27.88 18.37
N PRO A 53 -4.97 28.73 19.14
CA PRO A 53 -3.61 28.42 19.60
C PRO A 53 -3.48 27.11 20.39
N GLU A 54 -4.55 26.72 21.11
CA GLU A 54 -4.63 25.45 21.84
C GLU A 54 -4.84 24.25 20.89
N ALA A 55 -5.65 24.43 19.83
CA ALA A 55 -5.85 23.42 18.80
C ALA A 55 -4.62 23.25 17.90
N GLU A 56 -3.85 24.31 17.68
CA GLU A 56 -2.62 24.33 16.88
C GLU A 56 -1.55 23.40 17.47
N GLN A 57 -1.35 23.41 18.79
CA GLN A 57 -0.42 22.46 19.45
C GLN A 57 -0.86 21.00 19.28
N MET A 58 -2.16 20.73 19.42
CA MET A 58 -2.70 19.38 19.19
C MET A 58 -2.53 18.95 17.73
N TRP A 59 -2.73 19.86 16.78
CA TRP A 59 -2.54 19.58 15.36
C TRP A 59 -1.11 19.12 15.06
N TYR A 60 -0.09 19.83 15.57
CA TYR A 60 1.29 19.43 15.35
C TYR A 60 1.66 18.10 16.00
N LEU A 61 1.01 17.71 17.10
CA LEU A 61 1.17 16.38 17.67
C LEU A 61 0.55 15.31 16.77
N VAL A 62 -0.66 15.56 16.27
CA VAL A 62 -1.37 14.68 15.33
C VAL A 62 -0.57 14.51 14.04
N ASP A 63 -0.09 15.59 13.43
CA ASP A 63 0.75 15.57 12.24
C ASP A 63 2.05 14.77 12.47
N ARG A 64 2.73 14.92 13.62
CA ARG A 64 3.88 14.07 13.96
C ARG A 64 3.53 12.58 14.02
N VAL A 65 2.37 12.25 14.59
CA VAL A 65 1.89 10.86 14.66
C VAL A 65 1.63 10.31 13.27
N PHE A 66 0.98 11.08 12.39
CA PHE A 66 0.78 10.69 10.99
C PHE A 66 2.09 10.47 10.26
N ARG A 67 3.05 11.40 10.36
CA ARG A 67 4.37 11.27 9.73
C ARG A 67 5.12 10.04 10.24
N TRP A 68 5.07 9.79 11.56
CA TRP A 68 5.67 8.60 12.14
C TRP A 68 5.02 7.32 11.59
N TRP A 69 3.68 7.28 11.52
CA TRP A 69 2.95 6.15 10.97
C TRP A 69 3.26 5.90 9.48
N PHE A 70 3.36 6.96 8.67
CA PHE A 70 3.80 6.85 7.28
C PHE A 70 5.18 6.21 7.16
N ARG A 71 6.12 6.53 8.06
CA ARG A 71 7.43 5.89 8.09
C ARG A 71 7.32 4.42 8.47
N VAL A 72 6.53 4.08 9.49
CA VAL A 72 6.32 2.68 9.93
C VAL A 72 5.72 1.85 8.79
N VAL A 73 4.68 2.34 8.14
CA VAL A 73 4.03 1.68 7.01
C VAL A 73 4.97 1.59 5.81
N GLY A 74 5.71 2.66 5.50
CA GLY A 74 6.69 2.69 4.41
C GLY A 74 7.81 1.68 4.61
N VAL A 75 8.37 1.58 5.82
CA VAL A 75 9.36 0.55 6.19
C VAL A 75 8.73 -0.85 6.11
N GLY A 76 7.48 -1.01 6.54
CA GLY A 76 6.73 -2.27 6.43
C GLY A 76 6.62 -2.75 4.98
N PHE A 77 6.29 -1.86 4.05
CA PHE A 77 6.28 -2.15 2.62
C PHE A 77 7.66 -2.53 2.08
N LEU A 78 8.71 -1.78 2.40
CA LEU A 78 10.06 -2.12 1.95
C LEU A 78 10.53 -3.47 2.48
N ALA A 79 10.25 -3.77 3.76
CA ALA A 79 10.56 -5.05 4.37
C ALA A 79 9.73 -6.17 3.73
N ALA A 80 8.45 -5.94 3.44
CA ALA A 80 7.60 -6.90 2.75
C ALA A 80 8.13 -7.21 1.35
N ALA A 81 8.51 -6.19 0.58
CA ALA A 81 9.13 -6.36 -0.74
C ALA A 81 10.44 -7.15 -0.66
N GLY A 82 11.32 -6.82 0.30
CA GLY A 82 12.57 -7.54 0.51
C GLY A 82 12.36 -9.01 0.89
N LEU A 83 11.40 -9.29 1.76
CA LEU A 83 11.03 -10.67 2.13
C LEU A 83 10.44 -11.43 0.94
N SER A 84 9.58 -10.80 0.15
CA SER A 84 9.01 -11.40 -1.06
C SER A 84 10.08 -11.68 -2.12
N ALA A 85 11.06 -10.79 -2.30
CA ALA A 85 12.21 -11.02 -3.18
C ALA A 85 13.08 -12.21 -2.73
N LEU A 86 13.12 -12.50 -1.43
CA LEU A 86 13.78 -13.67 -0.86
C LEU A 86 12.90 -14.93 -0.85
N GLY A 87 11.71 -14.90 -1.47
CA GLY A 87 10.76 -16.01 -1.46
C GLY A 87 10.14 -16.30 -0.08
N LYS A 88 10.29 -15.40 0.89
CA LYS A 88 9.80 -15.59 2.26
C LYS A 88 8.32 -15.24 2.37
N ARG A 89 7.54 -16.21 2.85
CA ARG A 89 6.09 -16.08 3.10
C ARG A 89 5.72 -14.96 4.07
N THR A 90 6.59 -14.68 5.03
CA THR A 90 6.41 -13.57 5.96
C THR A 90 6.30 -12.22 5.24
N GLY A 91 6.78 -12.12 3.99
CA GLY A 91 6.58 -10.96 3.12
C GLY A 91 5.12 -10.70 2.79
N ALA A 92 4.32 -11.74 2.50
CA ALA A 92 2.89 -11.57 2.20
C ALA A 92 2.09 -11.13 3.44
N LEU A 93 2.42 -11.68 4.62
CA LEU A 93 1.82 -11.26 5.89
C LEU A 93 2.15 -9.79 6.19
N LEU A 94 3.42 -9.42 6.04
CA LEU A 94 3.89 -8.06 6.28
C LEU A 94 3.32 -7.06 5.27
N SER A 95 3.19 -7.45 3.99
CA SER A 95 2.52 -6.63 2.97
C SER A 95 1.07 -6.38 3.35
N THR A 96 0.34 -7.42 3.75
CA THR A 96 -1.07 -7.27 4.19
C THR A 96 -1.18 -6.33 5.39
N ALA A 97 -0.28 -6.44 6.37
CA ALA A 97 -0.28 -5.57 7.54
C ALA A 97 0.07 -4.11 7.16
N ALA A 98 1.04 -3.90 6.27
CA ALA A 98 1.41 -2.59 5.77
C ALA A 98 0.28 -1.94 4.96
N GLU A 99 -0.39 -2.71 4.09
CA GLU A 99 -1.54 -2.25 3.30
C GLU A 99 -2.73 -1.89 4.19
N ALA A 100 -3.03 -2.69 5.21
CA ALA A 100 -4.07 -2.37 6.18
C ALA A 100 -3.75 -1.09 6.96
N GLY A 101 -2.49 -0.93 7.40
CA GLY A 101 -2.02 0.30 8.04
C GLY A 101 -2.12 1.51 7.12
N PHE A 102 -1.74 1.36 5.85
CA PHE A 102 -1.89 2.39 4.82
C PHE A 102 -3.36 2.77 4.61
N SER A 103 -4.26 1.79 4.49
CA SER A 103 -5.70 2.04 4.35
C SER A 103 -6.27 2.77 5.57
N LEU A 104 -5.85 2.42 6.78
CA LEU A 104 -6.26 3.14 7.99
C LEU A 104 -5.78 4.60 7.98
N LEU A 105 -4.54 4.85 7.54
CA LEU A 105 -4.01 6.20 7.38
C LEU A 105 -4.80 7.01 6.34
N MET A 106 -5.07 6.43 5.17
CA MET A 106 -5.85 7.08 4.11
C MET A 106 -7.28 7.37 4.58
N PHE A 107 -7.90 6.46 5.34
CA PHE A 107 -9.21 6.69 5.92
C PHE A 107 -9.20 7.85 6.93
N ALA A 108 -8.20 7.91 7.81
CA ALA A 108 -8.09 8.99 8.78
C ALA A 108 -7.88 10.36 8.10
N LEU A 109 -7.00 10.44 7.10
CA LEU A 109 -6.79 11.66 6.31
C LEU A 109 -8.03 12.04 5.48
N LEU A 110 -8.77 11.06 4.98
CA LEU A 110 -10.03 11.29 4.29
C LEU A 110 -11.08 11.90 5.23
N VAL A 111 -11.24 11.36 6.44
CA VAL A 111 -12.18 11.87 7.44
C VAL A 111 -11.84 13.32 7.80
N ASP A 112 -10.56 13.60 8.01
CA ASP A 112 -10.06 14.94 8.32
C ASP A 112 -10.33 15.93 7.17
N GLY A 113 -9.93 15.59 5.94
CA GLY A 113 -10.15 16.44 4.77
C GLY A 113 -11.63 16.66 4.43
N VAL A 114 -12.50 15.68 4.68
CA VAL A 114 -13.96 15.85 4.56
C VAL A 114 -14.48 16.83 5.63
N ALA A 115 -14.04 16.69 6.88
CA ALA A 115 -14.46 17.58 7.96
C ALA A 115 -14.04 19.03 7.67
N GLU A 116 -12.83 19.24 7.18
CA GLU A 116 -12.32 20.55 6.81
C GLU A 116 -13.05 21.15 5.60
N SER A 117 -13.28 20.35 4.55
CA SER A 117 -14.06 20.74 3.38
C SER A 117 -15.47 21.22 3.77
N VAL A 118 -16.15 20.47 4.64
CA VAL A 118 -17.47 20.84 5.18
C VAL A 118 -17.41 22.15 5.98
N ALA A 119 -16.38 22.33 6.81
CA ALA A 119 -16.21 23.55 7.62
C ALA A 119 -15.96 24.80 6.75
N MET A 120 -15.22 24.64 5.64
CA MET A 120 -14.93 25.73 4.70
C MET A 120 -16.04 25.96 3.66
N GLY A 121 -17.08 25.12 3.62
CA GLY A 121 -18.16 25.22 2.64
C GLY A 121 -17.73 24.93 1.20
N GLY A 122 -16.59 24.26 1.03
CA GLY A 122 -15.98 23.92 -0.26
C GLY A 122 -15.64 22.44 -0.35
N PHE A 123 -15.15 21.98 -1.50
CA PHE A 123 -14.72 20.60 -1.66
C PHE A 123 -13.29 20.55 -2.23
N ASP A 124 -12.37 19.97 -1.47
CA ASP A 124 -10.96 19.85 -1.86
C ASP A 124 -10.72 18.57 -2.69
N ALA A 125 -9.96 18.69 -3.77
CA ALA A 125 -9.53 17.57 -4.61
C ALA A 125 -8.68 16.55 -3.84
N THR A 126 -8.01 16.95 -2.75
CA THR A 126 -7.27 16.03 -1.87
C THR A 126 -8.16 14.95 -1.26
N VAL A 127 -9.43 15.27 -0.96
CA VAL A 127 -10.43 14.32 -0.46
C VAL A 127 -10.68 13.20 -1.46
N ILE A 128 -10.81 13.53 -2.76
CA ILE A 128 -10.96 12.52 -3.82
C ILE A 128 -9.72 11.64 -3.89
N LEU A 129 -8.53 12.24 -3.82
CA LEU A 129 -7.27 11.50 -3.86
C LEU A 129 -7.18 10.49 -2.70
N PHE A 130 -7.50 10.90 -1.47
CA PHE A 130 -7.49 9.99 -0.32
C PHE A 130 -8.53 8.87 -0.46
N ALA A 131 -9.71 9.16 -1.00
CA ALA A 131 -10.73 8.14 -1.27
C ALA A 131 -10.24 7.10 -2.30
N ILE A 132 -9.61 7.54 -3.38
CA ILE A 132 -9.02 6.64 -4.40
C ILE A 132 -7.93 5.78 -3.76
N LEU A 133 -6.99 6.40 -3.02
CA LEU A 133 -5.90 5.68 -2.37
C LEU A 133 -6.40 4.69 -1.33
N LEU A 134 -7.47 5.02 -0.59
CA LEU A 134 -8.14 4.11 0.33
C LEU A 134 -8.71 2.89 -0.40
N LEU A 135 -9.44 3.09 -1.50
CA LEU A 135 -10.02 2.00 -2.29
C LEU A 135 -8.93 1.10 -2.88
N VAL A 136 -7.86 1.68 -3.40
CA VAL A 136 -6.69 0.96 -3.88
C VAL A 136 -6.06 0.14 -2.76
N GLY A 137 -5.82 0.75 -1.58
CA GLY A 137 -5.26 0.07 -0.42
C GLY A 137 -6.12 -1.08 0.09
N LEU A 138 -7.45 -0.90 0.14
CA LEU A 138 -8.38 -1.96 0.54
C LEU A 138 -8.42 -3.11 -0.49
N SER A 139 -8.36 -2.78 -1.78
CA SER A 139 -8.28 -3.77 -2.85
C SER A 139 -6.98 -4.58 -2.75
N ALA A 140 -5.85 -3.90 -2.55
CA ALA A 140 -4.55 -4.51 -2.32
C ALA A 140 -4.57 -5.43 -1.08
N THR A 141 -5.05 -4.92 0.05
CA THR A 141 -5.16 -5.69 1.31
C THR A 141 -5.96 -6.97 1.10
N ARG A 142 -7.10 -6.89 0.40
CA ARG A 142 -7.92 -8.07 0.09
C ARG A 142 -7.19 -9.05 -0.82
N HIS A 143 -6.46 -8.57 -1.82
CA HIS A 143 -5.70 -9.41 -2.74
C HIS A 143 -4.55 -10.11 -2.02
N SER A 144 -3.72 -9.37 -1.28
CA SER A 144 -2.61 -9.89 -0.46
C SER A 144 -3.09 -10.89 0.58
N TRP A 145 -4.22 -10.62 1.25
CA TRP A 145 -4.84 -11.56 2.18
C TRP A 145 -5.30 -12.85 1.52
N ARG A 146 -5.85 -12.77 0.29
CA ARG A 146 -6.23 -13.98 -0.47
C ARG A 146 -5.01 -14.81 -0.83
N ILE A 147 -3.93 -14.19 -1.29
CA ILE A 147 -2.66 -14.88 -1.59
C ILE A 147 -2.11 -15.54 -0.34
N PHE A 148 -2.06 -14.81 0.78
CA PHE A 148 -1.62 -15.34 2.07
C PHE A 148 -2.44 -16.57 2.51
N LYS A 149 -3.78 -16.50 2.40
CA LYS A 149 -4.64 -17.65 2.74
C LYS A 149 -4.47 -18.83 1.78
N ALA A 150 -4.34 -18.58 0.48
CA ALA A 150 -4.14 -19.62 -0.53
C ALA A 150 -2.79 -20.34 -0.35
N THR A 151 -1.81 -19.66 0.23
CA THR A 151 -0.47 -20.21 0.55
C THR A 151 -0.38 -20.78 1.99
N GLY A 152 -1.52 -20.94 2.69
CA GLY A 152 -1.60 -21.22 4.13
C GLY A 152 -0.83 -22.45 4.66
N THR A 153 -0.21 -22.28 5.84
CA THR A 153 0.33 -23.21 6.87
C THR A 153 0.93 -24.60 6.54
N GLY A 154 0.95 -25.08 5.31
CA GLY A 154 1.47 -26.40 4.96
C GLY A 154 2.22 -26.40 3.63
N GLY A 155 3.51 -26.72 3.70
CA GLY A 155 4.33 -27.09 2.54
C GLY A 155 4.98 -25.90 1.85
N GLU A 156 6.30 -25.78 1.98
CA GLU A 156 7.19 -24.83 1.31
C GLU A 156 6.83 -24.66 -0.18
N VAL A 157 6.82 -23.41 -0.67
CA VAL A 157 6.85 -23.18 -2.11
C VAL A 157 8.30 -23.44 -2.48
N ARG A 158 8.59 -24.61 -3.06
CA ARG A 158 9.87 -24.85 -3.72
C ARG A 158 10.00 -23.82 -4.83
N ALA A 159 11.01 -22.97 -4.71
CA ALA A 159 11.58 -22.32 -5.87
C ALA A 159 12.36 -23.41 -6.61
N ASP A 160 11.76 -23.93 -7.67
CA ASP A 160 12.48 -24.70 -8.69
C ASP A 160 13.20 -23.73 -9.63
#